data_AF-A0A850JJ96-F1
#
_entry.id   AF-A0A850JJ96-F1
#
_cell.length_a   1.000
_cell.length_b   1.000
_cell.length_c   1.000
_cell.angle_alpha   90.00
_cell.angle_beta   90.00
_cell.angle_gamma   90.00
#
_symmetry.space_group_name_H-M   'P 1'
#
loop_
_entity.id
_entity.type
_entity.pdbx_description
1 polymer ?
#
loop_
_entity_poly.entity_id
_entity_poly.type
_entity_poly.pdbx_seq_one_letter_code
_entity_poly.pdbx_strand_id
1 'polypeptide(L)'
;MSERPDTEIEEEAPGSPAEPTWAPWGGAGHADPVLLAGRPSSMYLYAAALLLAVIADFTAFYQVLELVMADLYEILVFLMVAGFTGVVLALAHFTGQLFRDRRAGDASASGLVPQACLILAWLVLGALAFWVRYRTNAHHAGAGAPSGLSVSGTPAPAASGTDDQSMLQGAAIFAGLYLGTGLVAMVGGYLTHNPLRSGFVRALRKHRTATETHAIASRRHAIAAAIAAFRTAEIDASERVVEESLRDHLALAEELKQVARLEITRRLQDVSATDNVFQDDARPYTYRPFPN
;
A
#
# COMPACT_ATOMS: atom_id res chain seq x y z
N MET A 1 -47.06 33.52 -36.84
CA MET A 1 -45.93 32.84 -37.51
C MET A 1 -44.67 33.54 -37.06
N SER A 2 -43.92 32.90 -36.17
CA SER A 2 -42.64 33.39 -35.65
C SER A 2 -41.72 32.19 -35.66
N GLU A 3 -40.85 32.11 -36.68
CA GLU A 3 -39.80 31.11 -36.78
C GLU A 3 -38.80 31.32 -35.64
N ARG A 4 -38.58 30.26 -34.85
CA ARG A 4 -37.47 30.20 -33.90
C ARG A 4 -36.24 29.74 -34.68
N PRO A 5 -35.09 30.43 -34.56
CA PRO A 5 -33.86 29.98 -35.16
C PRO A 5 -33.34 28.76 -34.40
N ASP A 6 -33.15 27.66 -35.12
CA ASP A 6 -32.51 26.44 -34.64
C ASP A 6 -31.04 26.74 -34.33
N THR A 7 -30.72 26.87 -33.05
CA THR A 7 -29.35 26.85 -32.56
C THR A 7 -28.83 25.42 -32.65
N GLU A 8 -28.09 25.13 -33.73
CA GLU A 8 -27.22 23.96 -33.81
C GLU A 8 -26.20 24.05 -32.67
N ILE A 9 -26.43 23.23 -31.65
CA ILE A 9 -25.43 22.97 -30.61
C ILE A 9 -24.39 22.08 -31.29
N GLU A 10 -23.28 22.67 -31.73
CA GLU A 10 -22.08 21.92 -32.08
C GLU A 10 -21.69 21.08 -30.85
N GLU A 11 -22.01 19.79 -30.91
CA GLU A 11 -21.57 18.77 -29.97
C GLU A 11 -20.05 18.67 -30.12
N GLU A 12 -19.34 19.52 -29.37
CA GLU A 12 -17.89 19.51 -29.24
C GLU A 12 -17.50 18.11 -28.76
N ALA A 13 -17.07 17.28 -29.71
CA ALA A 13 -16.71 15.89 -29.47
C ALA A 13 -15.75 15.85 -28.27
N PRO A 14 -16.04 15.08 -27.21
CA PRO A 14 -15.26 15.08 -25.99
C PRO A 14 -13.81 14.82 -26.36
N GLY A 15 -12.98 15.86 -26.21
CA GLY A 15 -11.59 15.86 -26.63
C GLY A 15 -10.96 14.55 -26.19
N SER A 16 -10.51 13.76 -27.17
CA SER A 16 -9.87 12.47 -26.94
C SER A 16 -8.90 12.63 -25.76
N PRO A 17 -9.13 11.93 -24.63
CA PRO A 17 -8.32 12.12 -23.43
C PRO A 17 -6.88 11.92 -23.86
N ALA A 18 -6.11 13.02 -23.78
CA ALA A 18 -4.72 13.04 -24.21
C ALA A 18 -4.06 11.77 -23.70
N GLU A 19 -3.59 10.93 -24.63
CA GLU A 19 -3.06 9.62 -24.30
C GLU A 19 -2.11 9.78 -23.11
N PRO A 20 -2.30 9.00 -22.02
CA PRO A 20 -1.43 9.10 -20.87
C PRO A 20 -0.03 8.75 -21.35
N THR A 21 0.77 9.80 -21.60
CA THR A 21 2.17 9.70 -21.97
C THR A 21 2.83 9.00 -20.81
N TRP A 22 3.07 7.71 -21.00
CA TRP A 22 3.77 6.82 -20.08
C TRP A 22 4.94 7.61 -19.44
N ALA A 23 4.98 7.64 -18.11
CA ALA A 23 6.04 8.35 -17.43
C ALA A 23 7.39 7.81 -17.94
N PRO A 24 8.31 8.68 -18.40
CA PRO A 24 9.58 8.23 -18.94
C PRO A 24 10.30 7.38 -17.89
N TRP A 25 10.64 6.15 -18.27
CA TRP A 25 11.41 5.23 -17.45
C TRP A 25 12.74 5.91 -17.10
N GLY A 26 13.07 6.03 -15.81
CA GLY A 26 14.27 6.72 -15.34
C GLY A 26 14.12 8.22 -15.04
N GLY A 27 12.89 8.75 -15.01
CA GLY A 27 12.65 10.11 -14.49
C GLY A 27 13.15 10.25 -13.04
N ALA A 28 13.76 11.39 -12.70
CA ALA A 28 14.30 11.67 -11.36
C ALA A 28 13.24 11.68 -10.23
N GLY A 29 11.96 11.68 -10.60
CA GLY A 29 10.82 11.71 -9.69
C GLY A 29 10.61 10.40 -8.92
N HIS A 30 9.81 10.47 -7.87
CA HIS A 30 9.46 9.32 -7.03
C HIS A 30 8.51 8.30 -7.70
N ALA A 31 8.04 8.60 -8.92
CA ALA A 31 7.05 7.83 -9.66
C ALA A 31 7.63 6.65 -10.47
N ASP A 32 8.92 6.34 -10.32
CA ASP A 32 9.54 5.21 -11.00
C ASP A 32 8.83 3.88 -10.63
N PRO A 33 8.21 3.18 -11.60
CA PRO A 33 7.48 1.94 -11.34
C PRO A 33 8.39 0.83 -10.78
N VAL A 34 9.69 0.85 -11.05
CA VAL A 34 10.65 -0.13 -10.50
C VAL A 34 10.78 0.01 -8.98
N LEU A 35 10.67 1.24 -8.46
CA LEU A 35 10.68 1.50 -7.02
C LEU A 35 9.36 1.13 -6.34
N LEU A 36 8.26 1.01 -7.10
CA LEU A 36 6.95 0.59 -6.62
C LEU A 36 6.77 -0.93 -6.66
N ALA A 37 7.43 -1.62 -7.60
CA ALA A 37 7.23 -3.04 -7.89
C ALA A 37 7.76 -4.02 -6.83
N GLY A 38 8.60 -3.61 -5.88
CA GLY A 38 9.04 -4.49 -4.79
C GLY A 38 10.35 -4.09 -4.12
N ARG A 39 10.78 -4.87 -3.12
CA ARG A 39 12.13 -4.74 -2.55
C ARG A 39 13.12 -5.50 -3.46
N PRO A 40 14.05 -4.83 -4.15
CA PRO A 40 15.07 -5.53 -4.93
C PRO A 40 15.98 -6.33 -3.99
N SER A 41 16.46 -7.49 -4.44
CA SER A 41 17.37 -8.35 -3.66
C SER A 41 18.65 -7.62 -3.23
N SER A 42 19.07 -6.61 -4.00
CA SER A 42 20.16 -5.69 -3.67
C SER A 42 19.99 -4.98 -2.32
N MET A 43 18.74 -4.79 -1.85
CA MET A 43 18.48 -4.22 -0.53
C MET A 43 19.03 -5.10 0.60
N TYR A 44 18.98 -6.43 0.46
CA TYR A 44 19.53 -7.35 1.46
C TYR A 44 21.06 -7.34 1.45
N LEU A 45 21.68 -7.30 0.27
CA LEU A 45 23.13 -7.15 0.14
C LEU A 45 23.61 -5.82 0.75
N TYR A 46 22.88 -4.73 0.49
CA TYR A 46 23.14 -3.45 1.12
C TYR A 46 23.00 -3.50 2.64
N ALA A 47 21.92 -4.11 3.15
CA ALA A 47 21.72 -4.24 4.60
C ALA A 47 22.82 -5.08 5.26
N ALA A 48 23.29 -6.14 4.59
CA ALA A 48 24.41 -6.94 5.06
C ALA A 48 25.73 -6.14 5.07
N ALA A 49 26.02 -5.39 3.99
CA ALA A 49 27.19 -4.52 3.93
C ALA A 49 27.16 -3.44 5.02
N LEU A 50 25.99 -2.84 5.27
CA LEU A 50 25.82 -1.85 6.32
C LEU A 50 25.97 -2.47 7.71
N LEU A 51 25.48 -3.69 7.94
CA LEU A 51 25.67 -4.39 9.20
C LEU A 51 27.17 -4.66 9.47
N LEU A 52 27.92 -5.12 8.46
CA LEU A 52 29.36 -5.31 8.58
C LEU A 52 30.10 -4.01 8.85
N ALA A 53 29.72 -2.93 8.18
CA ALA A 53 30.24 -1.59 8.42
C ALA A 53 30.00 -1.14 9.86
N VAL A 54 28.78 -1.32 10.40
CA VAL A 54 28.45 -1.01 11.79
C VAL A 54 29.31 -1.79 12.77
N ILE A 55 29.53 -3.08 12.53
CA ILE A 55 30.36 -3.92 13.40
C ILE A 55 31.80 -3.41 13.38
N ALA A 56 32.35 -3.12 12.21
CA ALA A 56 33.71 -2.61 12.05
C ALA A 56 33.91 -1.27 12.79
N ASP A 57 32.99 -0.33 12.60
CA ASP A 57 33.01 0.97 13.28
C ASP A 57 32.89 0.79 14.80
N PHE A 58 31.92 -0.02 15.24
CA PHE A 58 31.69 -0.28 16.65
C PHE A 58 32.97 -0.80 17.33
N THR A 59 33.62 -1.80 16.74
CA THR A 59 34.86 -2.35 17.26
C THR A 59 35.98 -1.31 17.27
N ALA A 60 36.10 -0.50 16.22
CA ALA A 60 37.11 0.55 16.14
C ALA A 60 36.92 1.61 17.23
N PHE A 61 35.69 2.11 17.42
CA PHE A 61 35.36 3.08 18.47
C PHE A 61 35.55 2.51 19.87
N TYR A 62 35.18 1.25 20.08
CA TYR A 62 35.35 0.56 21.35
C TYR A 62 36.82 0.58 21.78
N GLN A 63 37.75 0.22 20.88
CA GLN A 63 39.18 0.24 21.16
C GLN A 63 39.71 1.64 21.51
N VAL A 64 39.19 2.69 20.86
CA VAL A 64 39.59 4.07 21.19
C VAL A 64 39.09 4.47 22.57
N LEU A 65 37.84 4.14 22.89
CA LEU A 65 37.21 4.54 24.15
C LEU A 65 37.72 3.75 25.36
N GLU A 66 38.02 2.46 25.19
CA GLU A 66 38.69 1.65 26.20
C GLU A 66 40.05 2.27 26.58
N LEU A 67 40.78 2.81 25.59
CA LEU A 67 42.06 3.48 25.83
C LEU A 67 41.90 4.86 26.51
N VAL A 68 40.85 5.62 26.15
CA VAL A 68 40.61 6.96 26.71
C VAL A 68 40.04 6.88 28.13
N MET A 69 39.22 5.87 28.42
CA MET A 69 38.42 5.79 29.64
C MET A 69 38.67 4.46 30.36
N ALA A 70 39.95 4.16 30.64
CA ALA A 70 40.37 2.92 31.31
C ALA A 70 39.69 2.70 32.67
N ASP A 71 39.28 3.76 33.36
CA ASP A 71 38.65 3.71 34.69
C ASP A 71 37.11 3.65 34.66
N LEU A 72 36.49 3.63 33.47
CA LEU A 72 35.03 3.62 33.34
C LEU A 72 34.48 2.19 33.34
N TYR A 73 33.28 1.99 33.89
CA TYR A 73 32.59 0.71 33.78
C TYR A 73 32.37 0.32 32.31
N GLU A 74 32.74 -0.92 31.96
CA GLU A 74 32.67 -1.48 30.60
C GLU A 74 31.31 -1.25 29.93
N ILE A 75 30.22 -1.38 30.68
CA ILE A 75 28.85 -1.18 30.17
C ILE A 75 28.59 0.26 29.71
N LEU A 76 29.21 1.26 30.34
CA LEU A 76 29.08 2.66 29.96
C LEU A 76 29.87 2.94 28.67
N VAL A 77 31.05 2.34 28.54
CA VAL A 77 31.85 2.41 27.30
C VAL A 77 31.05 1.81 26.14
N PHE A 78 30.48 0.61 26.33
CA PHE A 78 29.65 -0.04 25.32
C PHE A 78 28.44 0.81 24.91
N LEU A 79 27.71 1.36 25.90
CA LEU A 79 26.54 2.20 25.64
C LEU A 79 26.91 3.48 24.88
N MET A 80 28.05 4.10 25.23
CA MET A 80 28.53 5.30 24.57
C MET A 80 28.96 5.03 23.12
N VAL A 81 29.68 3.93 22.87
CA VAL A 81 30.04 3.50 21.50
C VAL A 81 28.79 3.22 20.66
N ALA A 82 27.81 2.51 21.23
CA ALA A 82 26.56 2.18 20.56
C ALA A 82 25.77 3.45 20.21
N GLY A 83 25.64 4.38 21.17
CA GLY A 83 24.97 5.66 20.99
C GLY A 83 25.66 6.53 19.94
N PHE A 84 26.99 6.65 20.01
CA PHE A 84 27.77 7.42 19.04
C PHE A 84 27.63 6.86 17.61
N THR A 85 27.85 5.55 17.45
CA THR A 85 27.71 4.86 16.15
C THR A 85 26.29 5.05 15.60
N GLY A 86 25.26 4.87 16.43
CA GLY A 86 23.87 5.08 16.05
C GLY A 86 23.57 6.50 15.57
N VAL A 87 24.07 7.52 16.30
CA VAL A 87 23.89 8.93 15.93
C VAL A 87 24.59 9.24 14.60
N VAL A 88 25.86 8.84 14.44
CA VAL A 88 26.63 9.06 13.20
C VAL A 88 25.94 8.44 11.99
N LEU A 89 25.48 7.20 12.11
CA LEU A 89 24.76 6.54 11.02
C LEU A 89 23.42 7.20 10.72
N ALA A 90 22.69 7.63 11.75
CA ALA A 90 21.44 8.34 11.56
C ALA A 90 21.66 9.65 10.78
N LEU A 91 22.67 10.45 11.15
CA LEU A 91 23.01 11.69 10.44
C LEU A 91 23.33 11.41 8.96
N ALA A 92 24.20 10.44 8.69
CA ALA A 92 24.56 10.06 7.34
C ALA A 92 23.36 9.58 6.53
N HIS A 93 22.51 8.74 7.13
CA HIS A 93 21.29 8.23 6.52
C HIS A 93 20.30 9.35 6.17
N PHE A 94 20.02 10.26 7.10
CA PHE A 94 19.12 11.40 6.87
C PHE A 94 19.67 12.36 5.81
N THR A 95 20.99 12.54 5.75
CA THR A 95 21.63 13.32 4.69
C THR A 95 21.34 12.71 3.31
N GLY A 96 21.40 11.38 3.21
CA GLY A 96 21.02 10.64 2.00
C GLY A 96 19.56 10.84 1.60
N GLN A 97 18.65 10.80 2.57
CA GLN A 97 17.22 11.04 2.35
C GLN A 97 16.96 12.44 1.80
N LEU A 98 17.52 13.47 2.44
CA LEU A 98 17.39 14.85 1.98
C LEU A 98 17.97 15.05 0.58
N PHE A 99 19.08 14.39 0.25
CA PHE A 99 19.65 14.46 -1.10
C PHE A 99 18.69 13.88 -2.15
N ARG A 100 17.96 12.83 -1.81
CA ARG A 100 16.92 12.26 -2.67
C ARG A 100 15.75 13.23 -2.83
N ASP A 101 15.23 13.78 -1.73
CA ASP A 101 14.04 14.64 -1.75
C ASP A 101 14.30 15.91 -2.58
N ARG A 102 15.51 16.46 -2.47
CA ARG A 102 15.96 17.58 -3.32
C ARG A 102 16.02 17.21 -4.78
N ARG A 103 16.61 16.06 -5.12
CA ARG A 103 16.67 15.60 -6.50
C ARG A 103 15.29 15.34 -7.09
N ALA A 104 14.33 14.94 -6.24
CA ALA A 104 12.94 14.77 -6.62
C ALA A 104 12.16 16.09 -6.74
N GLY A 105 12.76 17.23 -6.37
CA GLY A 105 12.16 18.55 -6.50
C GLY A 105 11.13 18.87 -5.42
N ASP A 106 11.16 18.20 -4.26
CA ASP A 106 10.25 18.53 -3.16
C ASP A 106 10.57 19.94 -2.62
N ALA A 107 9.61 20.86 -2.78
CA ALA A 107 9.74 22.25 -2.36
C ALA A 107 10.03 22.39 -0.86
N SER A 108 9.55 21.45 -0.03
CA SER A 108 9.79 21.44 1.42
C SER A 108 11.23 21.07 1.79
N ALA A 109 11.91 20.28 0.94
CA ALA A 109 13.29 19.84 1.13
C ALA A 109 14.32 20.74 0.43
N SER A 110 13.88 21.81 -0.23
CA SER A 110 14.71 22.65 -1.12
C SER A 110 15.78 23.49 -0.42
N GLY A 111 15.78 23.60 0.92
CA GLY A 111 16.74 24.39 1.67
C GLY A 111 18.15 23.77 1.68
N LEU A 112 19.17 24.47 1.19
CA LEU A 112 20.59 24.04 1.30
C LEU A 112 21.06 23.94 2.76
N VAL A 113 20.47 24.75 3.63
CA VAL A 113 20.85 24.89 5.03
C VAL A 113 20.76 23.59 5.85
N PRO A 114 19.60 22.91 5.98
CA PRO A 114 19.51 21.71 6.82
C PRO A 114 20.43 20.58 6.37
N GLN A 115 20.59 20.40 5.06
CA GLN A 115 21.53 19.41 4.52
C GLN A 115 22.97 19.76 4.87
N ALA A 116 23.38 21.03 4.69
CA ALA A 116 24.72 21.48 5.05
C ALA A 116 24.98 21.31 6.55
N CYS A 117 23.99 21.61 7.41
CA CYS A 117 24.10 21.42 8.86
C CYS A 117 24.31 19.94 9.25
N LEU A 118 23.58 19.01 8.62
CA LEU A 118 23.76 17.57 8.89
C LEU A 118 25.11 17.05 8.43
N ILE A 119 25.55 17.43 7.22
CA ILE A 119 26.87 17.07 6.70
C ILE A 119 27.96 17.63 7.61
N LEU A 120 27.83 18.90 8.02
CA LEU A 120 28.80 19.54 8.89
C LEU A 120 28.83 18.89 10.27
N ALA A 121 27.68 18.60 10.89
CA ALA A 121 27.62 17.90 12.17
C ALA A 121 28.27 16.51 12.09
N TRP A 122 28.01 15.77 11.01
CA TRP A 122 28.65 14.48 10.74
C TRP A 122 30.17 14.63 10.58
N LEU A 123 30.64 15.56 9.75
CA LEU A 123 32.07 15.81 9.58
C LEU A 123 32.75 16.23 10.88
N VAL A 124 32.11 17.05 11.71
CA VAL A 124 32.63 17.48 13.02
C VAL A 124 32.77 16.29 13.98
N LEU A 125 31.79 15.39 14.02
CA LEU A 125 31.85 14.16 14.83
C LEU A 125 33.01 13.26 14.38
N GLY A 126 33.18 13.06 13.07
CA GLY A 126 34.28 12.29 12.51
C GLY A 126 35.65 12.92 12.78
N ALA A 127 35.76 14.24 12.58
CA ALA A 127 36.98 14.98 12.87
C ALA A 127 37.36 14.93 14.35
N LEU A 128 36.37 15.02 15.25
CA LEU A 128 36.58 14.89 16.69
C LEU A 128 37.08 13.49 17.04
N ALA A 129 36.46 12.43 16.50
CA ALA A 129 36.88 11.06 16.75
C ALA A 129 38.30 10.79 16.22
N PHE A 130 38.61 11.26 15.01
CA PHE A 130 39.95 11.22 14.44
C PHE A 130 40.97 11.93 15.33
N TRP A 131 40.63 13.15 15.79
CA TRP A 131 41.50 13.93 16.66
C TRP A 131 41.78 13.24 18.00
N VAL A 132 40.74 12.70 18.64
CA VAL A 132 40.88 11.93 19.89
C VAL A 132 41.80 10.73 19.66
N ARG A 133 41.60 9.97 18.58
CA ARG A 133 42.45 8.82 18.23
C ARG A 133 43.91 9.22 17.96
N TYR A 134 44.12 10.32 17.25
CA TYR A 134 45.46 10.85 16.98
C TYR A 134 46.18 11.25 18.29
N ARG A 135 45.47 11.94 19.21
CA ARG A 135 46.04 12.39 20.48
C ARG A 135 46.31 11.25 21.47
N THR A 136 45.45 10.24 21.52
CA THR A 136 45.63 9.10 22.44
C THR A 136 46.82 8.24 22.07
N ASN A 137 47.03 8.01 20.77
CA ASN A 137 48.21 7.29 20.27
C ASN A 137 49.52 8.04 20.58
N ALA A 138 49.51 9.37 20.50
CA ALA A 138 50.68 10.19 20.81
C ALA A 138 51.13 10.10 22.28
N HIS A 139 50.19 9.93 23.23
CA HIS A 139 50.54 9.79 24.66
C HIS A 139 51.08 8.40 25.02
N HIS A 140 50.73 7.36 24.27
CA HIS A 140 51.16 5.98 24.55
C HIS A 140 52.49 5.60 23.87
N ALA A 141 52.90 6.35 22.84
CA ALA A 141 54.17 6.14 22.15
C ALA A 141 55.42 6.32 23.04
N GLY A 142 55.31 7.05 24.15
CA GLY A 142 56.39 7.19 25.15
C GLY A 142 56.48 6.05 26.17
N ALA A 143 55.48 5.18 26.26
CA ALA A 143 55.35 4.17 27.33
C ALA A 143 55.75 2.74 26.92
N GLY A 144 56.23 2.52 25.69
CA GLY A 144 56.69 1.20 25.23
C GLY A 144 55.59 0.13 25.12
N ALA A 145 54.32 0.50 25.23
CA ALA A 145 53.20 -0.43 25.09
C ALA A 145 52.88 -0.69 23.60
N PRO A 146 52.76 -1.96 23.16
CA PRO A 146 52.50 -2.29 21.76
C PRO A 146 51.06 -1.92 21.36
N SER A 147 50.87 -0.71 20.84
CA SER A 147 49.59 -0.27 20.22
C SER A 147 49.45 -0.75 18.78
N GLY A 148 49.67 -2.05 18.55
CA GLY A 148 49.42 -2.70 17.26
C GLY A 148 48.04 -3.34 17.25
N LEU A 149 47.23 -3.07 16.22
CA LEU A 149 46.00 -3.80 15.92
C LEU A 149 46.37 -5.26 15.53
N SER A 150 46.63 -6.13 16.52
CA SER A 150 46.91 -7.54 16.25
C SER A 150 45.60 -8.30 16.08
N VAL A 151 45.17 -8.45 14.84
CA VAL A 151 44.00 -9.27 14.45
C VAL A 151 44.30 -10.78 14.59
N SER A 152 45.56 -11.18 14.81
CA SER A 152 45.97 -12.59 14.92
C SER A 152 46.51 -13.01 16.29
N GLY A 153 46.43 -12.17 17.33
CA GLY A 153 46.91 -12.52 18.68
C GLY A 153 48.43 -12.72 18.78
N THR A 154 49.17 -12.55 17.69
CA THR A 154 50.63 -12.55 17.68
C THR A 154 51.13 -11.15 18.05
N PRO A 155 51.98 -11.01 19.09
CA PRO A 155 52.60 -9.74 19.41
C PRO A 155 53.52 -9.34 18.26
N ALA A 156 53.22 -8.20 17.63
CA ALA A 156 54.09 -7.63 16.61
C ALA A 156 55.42 -7.21 17.28
N PRO A 157 56.58 -7.43 16.62
CA PRO A 157 57.86 -7.01 17.17
C PRO A 157 57.84 -5.50 17.44
N ALA A 158 58.33 -5.10 18.61
CA ALA A 158 58.43 -3.69 19.00
C ALA A 158 59.27 -2.94 17.96
N ALA A 159 58.61 -2.11 17.16
CA ALA A 159 59.28 -1.23 16.22
C ALA A 159 59.97 -0.12 17.03
N SER A 160 61.28 -0.25 17.17
CA SER A 160 62.18 0.73 17.78
C SER A 160 62.32 1.95 16.85
N GLY A 161 61.30 2.81 16.81
CA GLY A 161 61.31 4.03 16.04
C GLY A 161 60.04 4.82 16.29
N THR A 162 60.19 5.99 16.92
CA THR A 162 59.17 7.03 17.04
C THR A 162 58.82 7.56 15.66
N ASP A 163 58.01 6.81 14.92
CA ASP A 163 57.50 7.24 13.63
C ASP A 163 56.09 7.78 13.84
N ASP A 164 55.98 9.10 13.91
CA ASP A 164 54.73 9.86 13.76
C ASP A 164 53.89 9.33 12.57
N GLN A 165 54.56 8.76 11.57
CA GLN A 165 53.97 8.09 10.42
C GLN A 165 53.06 6.91 10.80
N SER A 166 53.42 6.09 11.80
CA SER A 166 52.60 4.95 12.25
C SER A 166 51.31 5.40 12.96
N MET A 167 51.38 6.49 13.73
CA MET A 167 50.22 7.06 14.42
C MET A 167 49.26 7.72 13.44
N LEU A 168 49.79 8.48 12.47
CA LEU A 168 49.02 9.10 11.41
C LEU A 168 48.33 8.03 10.55
N GLN A 169 49.02 6.93 10.25
CA GLN A 169 48.45 5.83 9.48
C GLN A 169 47.24 5.20 10.18
N GLY A 170 47.34 4.89 11.48
CA GLY A 170 46.23 4.32 12.25
C GLY A 170 45.02 5.25 12.33
N ALA A 171 45.25 6.55 12.57
CA ALA A 171 44.20 7.55 12.57
C ALA A 171 43.58 7.72 11.17
N ALA A 172 44.39 7.69 10.10
CA ALA A 172 43.91 7.82 8.72
C ALA A 172 43.05 6.63 8.28
N ILE A 173 43.43 5.39 8.65
CA ILE A 173 42.61 4.20 8.39
C ILE A 173 41.26 4.31 9.10
N PHE A 174 41.27 4.78 10.35
CA PHE A 174 40.05 5.00 11.11
C PHE A 174 39.14 6.07 10.48
N ALA A 175 39.71 7.20 10.05
CA ALA A 175 38.95 8.22 9.31
C ALA A 175 38.41 7.66 7.99
N GLY A 176 39.19 6.85 7.27
CA GLY A 176 38.75 6.17 6.05
C GLY A 176 37.57 5.23 6.30
N LEU A 177 37.61 4.46 7.38
CA LEU A 177 36.51 3.58 7.79
C LEU A 177 35.24 4.41 8.07
N TYR A 178 35.36 5.43 8.92
CA TYR A 178 34.25 6.35 9.27
C TYR A 178 33.60 7.00 8.04
N LEU A 179 34.42 7.50 7.10
CA LEU A 179 33.92 8.09 5.87
C LEU A 179 33.24 7.04 4.99
N GLY A 180 33.84 5.85 4.89
CA GLY A 180 33.29 4.74 4.13
C GLY A 180 31.92 4.29 4.63
N THR A 181 31.77 4.06 5.93
CA THR A 181 30.51 3.62 6.53
C THR A 181 29.43 4.70 6.45
N GLY A 182 29.79 5.96 6.67
CA GLY A 182 28.90 7.10 6.48
C GLY A 182 28.43 7.24 5.03
N LEU A 183 29.33 7.10 4.05
CA LEU A 183 28.96 7.12 2.64
C LEU A 183 28.01 5.98 2.26
N VAL A 184 28.26 4.75 2.77
CA VAL A 184 27.34 3.62 2.55
C VAL A 184 25.97 3.95 3.14
N ALA A 185 25.90 4.43 4.38
CA ALA A 185 24.65 4.81 5.04
C ALA A 185 23.90 5.92 4.28
N MET A 186 24.63 6.93 3.78
CA MET A 186 24.11 8.02 2.97
C MET A 186 23.58 7.53 1.62
N VAL A 187 24.33 6.68 0.91
CA VAL A 187 23.91 6.10 -0.38
C VAL A 187 22.68 5.23 -0.19
N GLY A 188 22.60 4.39 0.85
CA GLY A 188 21.38 3.61 1.03
C GLY A 188 20.23 4.41 1.60
N GLY A 189 20.46 5.48 2.38
CA GLY A 189 19.44 6.47 2.68
C GLY A 189 18.85 7.05 1.39
N TYR A 190 19.73 7.45 0.47
CA TYR A 190 19.34 7.94 -0.84
C TYR A 190 18.61 6.89 -1.69
N LEU A 191 19.06 5.62 -1.73
CA LEU A 191 18.44 4.61 -2.59
C LEU A 191 17.14 4.03 -2.03
N THR A 192 17.01 3.94 -0.71
CA THR A 192 15.86 3.30 -0.05
C THR A 192 14.72 4.28 0.24
N HIS A 193 14.99 5.59 0.24
CA HIS A 193 13.97 6.59 0.49
C HIS A 193 13.04 6.78 -0.71
N ASN A 194 11.78 6.39 -0.53
CA ASN A 194 10.69 6.72 -1.43
C ASN A 194 9.41 7.00 -0.61
N PRO A 195 9.02 8.28 -0.42
CA PRO A 195 7.83 8.63 0.35
C PRO A 195 6.55 8.08 -0.29
N LEU A 196 6.49 8.02 -1.62
CA LEU A 196 5.31 7.55 -2.37
C LEU A 196 5.05 6.05 -2.17
N ARG A 197 6.08 5.26 -1.84
CA ARG A 197 5.92 3.82 -1.61
C ARG A 197 4.92 3.53 -0.49
N SER A 198 4.95 4.30 0.59
CA SER A 198 4.03 4.13 1.72
C SER A 198 2.58 4.41 1.32
N GLY A 199 2.37 5.49 0.55
CA GLY A 199 1.07 5.87 -0.01
C GLY A 199 0.55 4.83 -1.00
N PHE A 200 1.41 4.35 -1.90
CA PHE A 200 1.06 3.32 -2.88
C PHE A 200 0.68 2.00 -2.22
N VAL A 201 1.46 1.52 -1.25
CA VAL A 201 1.12 0.28 -0.51
C VAL A 201 -0.22 0.43 0.23
N ARG A 202 -0.47 1.61 0.82
CA ARG A 202 -1.77 1.90 1.45
C ARG A 202 -2.90 1.93 0.43
N ALA A 203 -2.70 2.54 -0.74
CA ALA A 203 -3.67 2.59 -1.83
C ALA A 203 -3.96 1.19 -2.37
N LEU A 204 -2.93 0.36 -2.58
CA LEU A 204 -3.06 -1.03 -3.03
C LEU A 204 -3.85 -1.88 -2.05
N ARG A 205 -3.59 -1.73 -0.74
CA ARG A 205 -4.39 -2.40 0.31
C ARG A 205 -5.85 -1.97 0.26
N LYS A 206 -6.11 -0.67 0.16
CA LYS A 206 -7.49 -0.15 0.04
C LYS A 206 -8.19 -0.65 -1.23
N HIS A 207 -7.50 -0.64 -2.36
CA HIS A 207 -8.02 -1.15 -3.62
C HIS A 207 -8.36 -2.63 -3.51
N ARG A 208 -7.47 -3.45 -2.94
CA ARG A 208 -7.73 -4.87 -2.70
C ARG A 208 -8.97 -5.10 -1.86
N THR A 209 -9.11 -4.39 -0.73
CA THR A 209 -10.31 -4.48 0.12
C THR A 209 -11.57 -4.02 -0.61
N ALA A 210 -11.48 -2.97 -1.42
CA ALA A 210 -12.60 -2.50 -2.24
C ALA A 210 -13.00 -3.54 -3.30
N THR A 211 -12.03 -4.16 -3.98
CA THR A 211 -12.31 -5.22 -4.96
C THR A 211 -12.91 -6.48 -4.33
N GLU A 212 -12.45 -6.88 -3.14
CA GLU A 212 -13.01 -8.00 -2.40
C GLU A 212 -14.46 -7.70 -1.97
N THR A 213 -14.71 -6.48 -1.50
CA THR A 213 -16.06 -6.03 -1.12
C THR A 213 -16.99 -5.98 -2.33
N HIS A 214 -16.52 -5.47 -3.47
CA HIS A 214 -17.28 -5.43 -4.71
C HIS A 214 -17.60 -6.83 -5.24
N ALA A 215 -16.68 -7.79 -5.15
CA ALA A 215 -16.92 -9.17 -5.54
C ALA A 215 -17.97 -9.87 -4.65
N ILE A 216 -17.98 -9.58 -3.34
CA ILE A 216 -19.02 -10.09 -2.43
C ILE A 216 -20.38 -9.47 -2.74
N ALA A 217 -20.41 -8.15 -2.99
CA ALA A 217 -21.64 -7.43 -3.33
C ALA A 217 -22.22 -7.92 -4.66
N SER A 218 -21.40 -8.10 -5.69
CA SER A 218 -21.85 -8.60 -7.00
C SER A 218 -22.40 -10.03 -6.90
N ARG A 219 -21.76 -10.90 -6.12
CA ARG A 219 -22.27 -12.26 -5.86
C ARG A 219 -23.63 -12.23 -5.15
N ARG A 220 -23.80 -11.39 -4.12
CA ARG A 220 -25.08 -11.24 -3.40
C ARG A 220 -26.18 -10.72 -4.32
N HIS A 221 -25.85 -9.73 -5.15
CA HIS A 221 -26.79 -9.19 -6.14
C HIS A 221 -27.23 -10.26 -7.14
N ALA A 222 -26.31 -11.06 -7.66
CA ALA A 222 -26.64 -12.15 -8.58
C ALA A 222 -27.57 -13.20 -7.95
N ILE A 223 -27.34 -13.57 -6.68
CA ILE A 223 -28.22 -14.49 -5.95
C ILE A 223 -29.62 -13.87 -5.74
N ALA A 224 -29.67 -12.61 -5.32
CA ALA A 224 -30.94 -11.91 -5.11
C ALA A 224 -31.76 -11.79 -6.41
N ALA A 225 -31.09 -11.47 -7.52
CA ALA A 225 -31.72 -11.42 -8.84
C ALA A 225 -32.27 -12.79 -9.28
N ALA A 226 -31.53 -13.88 -9.02
CA ALA A 226 -32.00 -15.23 -9.32
C ALA A 226 -33.23 -15.63 -8.48
N ILE A 227 -33.24 -15.29 -7.18
CA ILE A 227 -34.40 -15.52 -6.31
C ILE A 227 -35.61 -14.72 -6.79
N ALA A 228 -35.42 -13.44 -7.14
CA ALA A 228 -36.50 -12.60 -7.66
C ALA A 228 -37.09 -13.20 -8.94
N ALA A 229 -36.26 -13.60 -9.89
CA ALA A 229 -36.70 -14.23 -11.13
C ALA A 229 -37.46 -15.54 -10.88
N PHE A 230 -37.00 -16.37 -9.93
CA PHE A 230 -37.71 -17.59 -9.53
C PHE A 230 -39.09 -17.29 -8.93
N ARG A 231 -39.19 -16.28 -8.06
CA ARG A 231 -40.47 -15.87 -7.45
C ARG A 231 -41.45 -15.32 -8.48
N THR A 232 -40.98 -14.52 -9.43
CA THR A 232 -41.82 -14.04 -10.54
C THR A 232 -42.35 -15.22 -11.35
N ALA A 233 -41.51 -16.19 -11.69
CA ALA A 233 -41.95 -17.38 -12.41
C ALA A 233 -42.96 -18.24 -11.61
N GLU A 234 -42.83 -18.32 -10.29
CA GLU A 234 -43.77 -19.02 -9.40
C GLU A 234 -45.13 -18.30 -9.36
N ILE A 235 -45.14 -16.97 -9.27
CA ILE A 235 -46.36 -16.16 -9.32
C ILE A 235 -47.05 -16.36 -10.68
N ASP A 236 -46.34 -16.21 -11.79
CA ASP A 236 -46.89 -16.41 -13.14
C ASP A 236 -47.46 -17.81 -13.35
N ALA A 237 -46.82 -18.84 -12.78
CA ALA A 237 -47.31 -20.21 -12.83
C ALA A 237 -48.59 -20.38 -11.97
N SER A 238 -48.63 -19.78 -10.78
CA SER A 238 -49.82 -19.81 -9.91
C SER A 238 -51.01 -19.09 -10.53
N GLU A 239 -50.79 -17.96 -11.20
CA GLU A 239 -51.84 -17.21 -11.92
C GLU A 239 -52.45 -18.07 -13.03
N ARG A 240 -51.62 -18.81 -13.78
CA ARG A 240 -52.11 -19.74 -14.81
C ARG A 240 -52.99 -20.85 -14.24
N VAL A 241 -52.58 -21.45 -13.11
CA VAL A 241 -53.38 -22.50 -12.45
C VAL A 241 -54.71 -21.94 -11.96
N VAL A 242 -54.72 -20.72 -11.39
CA VAL A 242 -55.96 -20.05 -10.99
C VAL A 242 -56.85 -19.79 -12.20
N GLU A 243 -56.30 -19.25 -13.29
CA GLU A 243 -57.05 -18.96 -14.51
C GLU A 243 -57.66 -20.22 -15.14
N GLU A 244 -56.91 -21.33 -15.16
CA GLU A 244 -57.38 -22.64 -15.63
C GLU A 244 -58.53 -23.16 -14.74
N SER A 245 -58.37 -23.14 -13.42
CA SER A 245 -59.43 -23.55 -12.49
C SER A 245 -60.70 -22.70 -12.63
N LEU A 246 -60.56 -21.41 -12.92
CA LEU A 246 -61.67 -20.49 -13.13
C LEU A 246 -62.40 -20.83 -14.43
N ARG A 247 -61.66 -21.13 -15.51
CA ARG A 247 -62.24 -21.62 -16.77
C ARG A 247 -63.00 -22.93 -16.56
N ASP A 248 -62.43 -23.90 -15.85
CA ASP A 248 -63.07 -25.19 -15.58
C ASP A 248 -64.36 -25.04 -14.76
N HIS A 249 -64.34 -24.21 -13.72
CA HIS A 249 -65.54 -23.94 -12.93
C HIS A 249 -66.63 -23.22 -13.72
N LEU A 250 -66.27 -22.30 -14.63
CA LEU A 250 -67.22 -21.64 -15.51
C LEU A 250 -67.84 -22.65 -16.49
N ALA A 251 -67.05 -23.52 -17.08
CA ALA A 251 -67.54 -24.58 -17.96
C ALA A 251 -68.50 -25.53 -17.22
N LEU A 252 -68.14 -25.98 -16.02
CA LEU A 252 -69.01 -26.83 -15.19
C LEU A 252 -70.33 -26.11 -14.82
N ALA A 253 -70.26 -24.82 -14.48
CA ALA A 253 -71.45 -24.03 -14.19
C ALA A 253 -72.37 -23.91 -15.42
N GLU A 254 -71.81 -23.76 -16.62
CA GLU A 254 -72.56 -23.77 -17.88
C GLU A 254 -73.21 -25.13 -18.15
N GLU A 255 -72.49 -26.24 -17.93
CA GLU A 255 -73.05 -27.59 -18.04
C GLU A 255 -74.21 -27.82 -17.06
N LEU A 256 -74.04 -27.45 -15.79
CA LEU A 256 -75.08 -27.59 -14.77
C LEU A 256 -76.34 -26.76 -15.10
N LYS A 257 -76.16 -25.56 -15.68
CA LYS A 257 -77.30 -24.75 -16.18
C LYS A 257 -78.04 -25.45 -17.31
N GLN A 258 -77.32 -26.07 -18.26
CA GLN A 258 -77.93 -26.84 -19.35
C GLN A 258 -78.71 -28.04 -18.82
N VAL A 259 -78.16 -28.80 -17.87
CA VAL A 259 -78.84 -29.92 -17.22
C VAL A 259 -80.08 -29.44 -16.46
N ALA A 260 -79.99 -28.35 -15.70
CA ALA A 260 -81.12 -27.77 -14.99
C ALA A 260 -82.23 -27.31 -15.97
N ARG A 261 -81.87 -26.70 -17.10
CA ARG A 261 -82.82 -26.32 -18.16
C ARG A 261 -83.56 -27.54 -18.70
N LEU A 262 -82.85 -28.64 -18.96
CA LEU A 262 -83.45 -29.89 -19.44
C LEU A 262 -84.43 -30.48 -18.41
N GLU A 263 -84.05 -30.52 -17.13
CA GLU A 263 -84.93 -31.02 -16.06
C GLU A 263 -86.18 -30.16 -15.82
N ILE A 264 -86.04 -28.83 -15.85
CA ILE A 264 -87.19 -27.91 -15.72
C ILE A 264 -88.15 -28.08 -16.91
N THR A 265 -87.62 -28.11 -18.13
CA THR A 265 -88.42 -28.33 -19.35
C THR A 265 -89.16 -29.66 -19.29
N ARG A 266 -88.48 -30.72 -18.83
CA ARG A 266 -89.07 -32.05 -18.65
C ARG A 266 -90.22 -32.05 -17.65
N ARG A 267 -90.10 -31.30 -16.54
CA ARG A 267 -91.15 -31.22 -15.51
C ARG A 267 -92.34 -30.36 -15.92
N LEU A 268 -92.11 -29.24 -16.61
CA LEU A 268 -93.17 -28.30 -17.00
C LEU A 268 -93.87 -28.67 -18.31
N GLN A 269 -93.28 -29.56 -19.12
CA GLN A 269 -93.74 -29.91 -20.48
C GLN A 269 -93.91 -28.70 -21.42
N ASP A 270 -93.31 -27.56 -21.07
CA ASP A 270 -93.31 -26.33 -21.86
C ASP A 270 -91.87 -25.88 -22.08
N VAL A 271 -91.47 -25.86 -23.35
CA VAL A 271 -90.12 -25.47 -23.78
C VAL A 271 -89.91 -23.96 -23.61
N SER A 272 -90.98 -23.17 -23.75
CA SER A 272 -90.92 -21.70 -23.68
C SER A 272 -90.77 -21.16 -22.26
N ALA A 273 -91.13 -21.96 -21.24
CA ALA A 273 -91.03 -21.56 -19.84
C ALA A 273 -89.59 -21.33 -19.34
N THR A 274 -88.57 -21.78 -20.07
CA THR A 274 -87.16 -21.64 -19.67
C THR A 274 -86.40 -20.50 -20.36
N ASP A 275 -87.02 -19.83 -21.35
CA ASP A 275 -86.34 -18.83 -22.19
C ASP A 275 -85.92 -17.57 -21.40
N ASN A 276 -86.68 -17.19 -20.38
CA ASN A 276 -86.42 -16.00 -19.56
C ASN A 276 -85.61 -16.26 -18.29
N VAL A 277 -85.48 -17.52 -17.83
CA VAL A 277 -84.80 -17.85 -16.56
C VAL A 277 -83.28 -17.83 -16.71
N PHE A 278 -82.76 -17.82 -17.94
CA PHE A 278 -81.34 -18.00 -18.24
C PHE A 278 -80.83 -16.98 -19.28
N GLN A 279 -81.36 -15.75 -19.31
CA GLN A 279 -80.67 -14.64 -19.98
C GLN A 279 -79.26 -14.44 -19.40
N ASP A 280 -78.38 -13.78 -20.14
CA ASP A 280 -76.96 -13.57 -19.81
C ASP A 280 -76.75 -13.43 -18.30
N ASP A 281 -76.16 -14.49 -17.74
CA ASP A 281 -76.02 -14.65 -16.31
C ASP A 281 -75.30 -13.44 -15.74
N ALA A 282 -75.90 -12.77 -14.75
CA ALA A 282 -75.25 -11.74 -13.98
C ALA A 282 -74.17 -12.41 -13.12
N ARG A 283 -73.04 -12.75 -13.76
CA ARG A 283 -71.91 -13.45 -13.13
C ARG A 283 -71.59 -12.73 -11.83
N PRO A 284 -71.54 -13.43 -10.69
CA PRO A 284 -71.26 -12.79 -9.41
C PRO A 284 -69.85 -12.19 -9.52
N TYR A 285 -69.82 -10.85 -9.58
CA TYR A 285 -68.71 -9.91 -9.47
C TYR A 285 -67.33 -10.44 -9.88
N THR A 286 -66.66 -9.72 -10.79
CA THR A 286 -65.20 -9.62 -10.77
C THR A 286 -64.78 -9.13 -9.38
N TYR A 287 -64.66 -10.03 -8.41
CA TYR A 287 -64.11 -9.72 -7.10
C TYR A 287 -62.63 -9.47 -7.32
N ARG A 288 -62.28 -8.21 -7.54
CA ARG A 288 -60.91 -7.71 -7.40
C ARG A 288 -60.71 -7.50 -5.90
N PRO A 289 -60.00 -8.37 -5.18
CA PRO A 289 -59.80 -8.18 -3.75
C PRO A 289 -59.05 -6.89 -3.41
N PHE A 290 -58.35 -6.27 -4.37
CA PHE A 290 -57.67 -4.98 -4.17
C PHE A 290 -57.72 -4.12 -5.45
N PRO A 291 -58.26 -2.88 -5.41
CA PRO A 291 -57.95 -1.87 -6.41
C PRO A 291 -56.51 -1.35 -6.20
N ASN A 292 -55.78 -1.17 -7.31
CA ASN A 292 -54.47 -0.49 -7.33
C ASN A 292 -54.57 0.95 -6.83
#